data_AF-A0A520AQ02-F1
#
_entry.id   AF-A0A520AQ02-F1
#
_cell.length_a   1.000
_cell.length_b   1.000
_cell.length_c   1.000
_cell.angle_alpha   90.00
_cell.angle_beta   90.00
_cell.angle_gamma   90.00
#
_symmetry.space_group_name_H-M   'P 1'
#
loop_
_entity.id
_entity.type
_entity.pdbx_description
1 polymer ?
#
loop_
_entity_poly.entity_id
_entity_poly.type
_entity_poly.pdbx_seq_one_letter_code
_entity_poly.pdbx_strand_id
1 'polypeptide(L)'
;MPIRREHRFFYPIDWPQLSAAIRFGRAGGACEGCGRPHGLTVYHLGDGRWWDASIGAWRDGQGRTLRSLPTIEDLGRIRTTRVVLAAAHRDHDTTNNLDRNLAAFCQRCHINHDRPEHRRRRWRTLFQCRAMGDLFRGLYPTANKSS
;
A
#
# COMPACT_ATOMS: atom_id res chain seq x y z
N MET A 1 6.94 1.13 -0.42
CA MET A 1 7.10 2.54 -0.85
C MET A 1 8.54 2.96 -0.55
N PRO A 2 9.25 3.66 -1.45
CA PRO A 2 10.57 4.19 -1.12
C PRO A 2 10.45 5.28 -0.04
N ILE A 3 11.39 5.29 0.91
CA ILE A 3 11.47 6.32 1.95
C ILE A 3 11.80 7.64 1.25
N ARG A 4 10.96 8.65 1.44
CA ARG A 4 11.23 9.99 0.90
C ARG A 4 12.48 10.56 1.54
N ARG A 5 13.30 11.27 0.75
CA ARG A 5 14.60 11.77 1.21
C ARG A 5 14.45 12.66 2.44
N GLU A 6 13.42 13.50 2.48
CA GLU A 6 13.10 14.39 3.60
C GLU A 6 12.76 13.65 4.90
N HIS A 7 12.34 12.38 4.83
CA HIS A 7 11.93 11.62 6.01
C HIS A 7 13.02 10.65 6.50
N ARG A 8 14.16 10.55 5.81
CA ARG A 8 15.21 9.57 6.12
C ARG A 8 15.74 9.70 7.57
N PHE A 9 15.73 10.91 8.12
CA PHE A 9 16.20 11.19 9.50
C PHE A 9 15.26 10.68 10.60
N PHE A 10 13.98 10.40 10.30
CA PHE A 10 13.06 9.81 11.26
C PHE A 10 13.25 8.30 11.42
N TYR A 11 13.98 7.69 10.48
CA TYR A 11 14.32 6.27 10.55
C TYR A 11 15.63 6.12 11.31
N PRO A 12 15.72 5.13 12.21
CA PRO A 12 16.94 4.87 12.93
C PRO A 12 18.00 4.32 11.95
N ILE A 13 19.28 4.45 12.32
CA ILE A 13 20.40 4.09 11.43
C ILE A 13 20.38 2.59 11.05
N ASP A 14 19.84 1.76 11.94
CA ASP A 14 19.67 0.32 11.82
C ASP A 14 18.33 -0.07 11.15
N TRP A 15 17.63 0.87 10.51
CA TRP A 15 16.38 0.59 9.81
C TRP A 15 16.45 -0.61 8.83
N PRO A 16 17.52 -0.80 8.04
CA PRO A 16 17.62 -1.99 7.18
C PRO A 16 17.51 -3.31 7.96
N GLN A 17 18.14 -3.38 9.12
CA GLN A 17 18.15 -4.54 10.03
C GLN A 17 16.78 -4.70 10.68
N LEU A 18 16.21 -3.63 11.25
CA LEU A 18 14.89 -3.64 11.86
C LEU A 18 13.82 -4.07 10.84
N SER A 19 13.85 -3.50 9.65
CA SER A 19 12.94 -3.84 8.55
C SER A 19 13.08 -5.31 8.12
N ALA A 20 14.29 -5.86 8.11
CA ALA A 20 14.52 -7.27 7.80
C ALA A 20 14.00 -8.18 8.93
N ALA A 21 14.22 -7.82 10.19
CA ALA A 21 13.72 -8.54 11.36
C ALA A 21 12.18 -8.63 11.35
N ILE A 22 11.49 -7.54 11.00
CA ILE A 22 10.03 -7.55 10.85
C ILE A 22 9.59 -8.41 9.67
N ARG A 23 10.16 -8.20 8.48
CA ARG A 23 9.69 -8.84 7.24
C ARG A 23 10.00 -10.34 7.14
N PHE A 24 11.19 -10.73 7.57
CA PHE A 24 11.71 -12.09 7.37
C PHE A 24 11.86 -12.87 8.67
N GLY A 25 12.04 -12.18 9.80
CA GLY A 25 11.98 -12.79 11.13
C GLY A 25 10.54 -12.99 11.57
N ARG A 26 9.90 -11.95 12.10
CA ARG A 26 8.57 -12.04 12.72
C ARG A 26 7.48 -12.49 11.74
N ALA A 27 7.44 -11.87 10.56
CA ALA A 27 6.41 -12.16 9.57
C ALA A 27 6.72 -13.40 8.71
N GLY A 28 7.87 -14.06 8.90
CA GLY A 28 8.25 -15.26 8.17
C GLY A 28 8.31 -15.09 6.64
N GLY A 29 8.51 -13.87 6.14
CA GLY A 29 8.49 -13.59 4.71
C GLY A 29 7.09 -13.57 4.10
N ALA A 30 6.02 -13.48 4.88
CA ALA A 30 4.65 -13.33 4.41
C ALA A 30 4.06 -11.96 4.77
N CYS A 31 3.13 -11.47 3.96
CA CYS A 31 2.38 -10.26 4.28
C CYS A 31 1.47 -10.49 5.49
N GLU A 32 1.63 -9.70 6.56
CA GLU A 32 0.77 -9.80 7.77
C GLU A 32 -0.69 -9.40 7.50
N GLY A 33 -0.97 -8.71 6.40
CA GLY A 33 -2.33 -8.32 6.03
C GLY A 33 -3.08 -9.29 5.11
N CYS A 34 -2.38 -10.08 4.29
CA CYS A 34 -3.05 -10.95 3.30
C CYS A 34 -2.37 -12.29 3.03
N GLY A 35 -1.24 -12.59 3.68
CA GLY A 35 -0.53 -13.85 3.57
C GLY A 35 0.34 -14.02 2.32
N ARG A 36 0.35 -13.06 1.38
CA ARG A 36 1.17 -13.19 0.16
C ARG A 36 2.67 -13.34 0.50
N PRO A 37 3.35 -14.38 -0.02
CA PRO A 37 4.75 -14.66 0.28
C PRO A 37 5.69 -13.73 -0.50
N HIS A 38 6.78 -13.30 0.14
CA HIS A 38 7.81 -12.46 -0.46
C HIS A 38 8.54 -13.17 -1.59
N GLY A 39 8.87 -12.43 -2.65
CA GLY A 39 9.71 -12.92 -3.75
C GLY A 39 9.01 -13.85 -4.74
N LEU A 40 7.80 -14.33 -4.43
CA LEU A 40 7.02 -15.15 -5.36
C LEU A 40 6.14 -14.29 -6.27
N THR A 41 5.90 -14.81 -7.47
CA THR A 41 4.91 -14.26 -8.40
C THR A 41 3.57 -14.90 -8.10
N VAL A 42 2.56 -14.10 -7.75
CA VAL A 42 1.20 -14.60 -7.46
C VAL A 42 0.23 -14.20 -8.56
N TYR A 43 -0.73 -15.08 -8.84
CA TYR A 43 -1.88 -14.77 -9.69
C TYR A 43 -2.98 -14.10 -8.86
N HIS A 44 -3.59 -13.05 -9.40
CA HIS A 44 -4.64 -12.30 -8.71
C HIS A 44 -5.65 -11.69 -9.66
N LEU A 45 -6.84 -11.38 -9.15
CA LEU A 45 -7.97 -10.85 -9.92
C LEU A 45 -8.05 -9.31 -9.94
N GLY A 46 -7.17 -8.65 -9.17
CA GLY A 46 -7.03 -7.19 -9.14
C GLY A 46 -7.87 -6.49 -8.08
N ASP A 47 -8.97 -7.11 -7.64
CA ASP A 47 -9.77 -6.69 -6.47
C ASP A 47 -9.09 -7.02 -5.12
N GLY A 48 -8.18 -7.99 -5.15
CA GLY A 48 -7.44 -8.47 -3.99
C GLY A 48 -7.39 -9.97 -3.86
N ARG A 49 -8.36 -10.67 -4.48
CA ARG A 49 -8.37 -12.13 -4.55
C ARG A 49 -7.13 -12.64 -5.25
N TRP A 50 -6.51 -13.68 -4.71
CA TRP A 50 -5.27 -14.24 -5.23
C TRP A 50 -5.18 -15.75 -5.03
N TRP A 51 -4.47 -16.42 -5.92
CA TRP A 51 -4.24 -17.86 -5.86
C TRP A 51 -3.06 -18.18 -4.95
N ASP A 52 -3.32 -18.94 -3.89
CA ASP A 52 -2.29 -19.47 -3.00
C ASP A 52 -1.91 -20.89 -3.43
N ALA A 53 -0.77 -21.00 -4.12
CA ALA A 53 -0.26 -22.28 -4.61
C ALA A 53 0.14 -23.25 -3.50
N SER A 54 0.42 -22.77 -2.28
CA SER A 54 0.86 -23.63 -1.16
C SER A 54 -0.28 -24.49 -0.61
N ILE A 55 -1.51 -23.98 -0.65
CA ILE A 55 -2.71 -24.67 -0.18
C ILE A 55 -3.67 -25.06 -1.32
N GLY A 56 -3.34 -24.68 -2.57
CA GLY A 56 -4.17 -24.93 -3.73
C GLY A 56 -5.55 -24.26 -3.66
N ALA A 57 -5.61 -23.02 -3.15
CA ALA A 57 -6.89 -22.33 -2.97
C ALA A 57 -6.82 -20.83 -3.26
N TRP A 58 -7.97 -20.25 -3.60
CA TRP A 58 -8.12 -18.81 -3.69
C TRP A 58 -8.25 -18.19 -2.30
N ARG A 59 -7.56 -17.07 -2.07
CA ARG A 59 -7.69 -16.23 -0.88
C ARG A 59 -8.24 -14.85 -1.22
N ASP A 60 -8.91 -14.24 -0.27
CA ASP A 60 -9.45 -12.89 -0.39
C ASP A 60 -8.36 -11.82 -0.16
N GLY A 61 -8.79 -10.56 -0.13
CA GLY A 61 -7.90 -9.45 0.10
C GLY A 61 -7.24 -9.40 1.48
N GLN A 62 -7.75 -10.17 2.44
CA GLN A 62 -7.38 -10.26 3.85
C GLN A 62 -6.68 -11.59 4.14
N GLY A 63 -6.48 -12.44 3.12
CA GLY A 63 -5.82 -13.73 3.24
C GLY A 63 -6.72 -14.86 3.71
N ARG A 64 -8.04 -14.69 3.78
CA ARG A 64 -8.97 -15.78 4.12
C ARG A 64 -9.28 -16.61 2.88
N THR A 65 -9.38 -17.92 3.04
CA THR A 65 -9.73 -18.82 1.94
C THR A 65 -11.15 -18.54 1.46
N LEU A 66 -11.32 -18.47 0.13
CA LEU A 66 -12.63 -18.30 -0.49
C LEU A 66 -13.47 -19.57 -0.33
N ARG A 67 -14.76 -19.39 -0.04
CA ARG A 67 -15.73 -20.49 -0.01
C ARG A 67 -16.22 -20.87 -1.41
N SER A 68 -16.33 -19.89 -2.29
CA SER A 68 -16.75 -20.04 -3.68
C SER A 68 -15.60 -19.69 -4.62
N LEU A 69 -15.38 -20.49 -5.66
CA LEU A 69 -14.36 -20.20 -6.66
C LEU A 69 -14.73 -18.93 -7.47
N PRO A 70 -13.73 -18.21 -8.00
CA PRO A 70 -13.99 -17.12 -8.94
C PRO A 70 -14.73 -17.61 -10.19
N THR A 71 -15.54 -16.73 -10.80
CA THR A 71 -16.27 -17.08 -12.02
C THR A 71 -15.33 -17.14 -13.23
N ILE A 72 -15.83 -17.63 -14.36
CA ILE A 72 -15.05 -17.67 -15.62
C ILE A 72 -14.67 -16.24 -16.05
N GLU A 73 -15.57 -15.27 -15.91
CA GLU A 73 -15.32 -13.87 -16.22
C GLU A 73 -14.23 -13.25 -15.33
N ASP A 74 -14.20 -13.63 -14.05
CA ASP A 74 -13.13 -13.24 -13.13
C ASP A 74 -11.78 -13.79 -13.61
N LEU A 75 -11.73 -15.08 -13.94
CA LEU A 75 -10.51 -15.76 -14.39
C LEU A 75 -9.97 -15.17 -15.71
N GLY A 76 -10.85 -14.67 -16.59
CA GLY A 76 -10.46 -13.93 -17.80
C GLY A 76 -9.68 -12.63 -17.53
N ARG A 77 -9.65 -12.14 -16.28
CA ARG A 77 -8.95 -10.91 -15.87
C ARG A 77 -7.72 -11.19 -15.01
N ILE A 78 -7.24 -12.43 -14.98
CA ILE A 78 -6.12 -12.82 -14.13
C ILE A 78 -4.86 -12.02 -14.49
N ARG A 79 -4.19 -11.53 -13.45
CA ARG A 79 -2.94 -10.79 -13.55
C ARG A 79 -1.91 -11.42 -12.64
N THR A 80 -0.65 -11.19 -12.93
CA THR A 80 0.47 -11.62 -12.08
C THR A 80 1.13 -10.42 -11.44
N THR A 81 1.65 -10.61 -10.23
CA THR A 81 2.49 -9.61 -9.55
C THR A 81 3.58 -10.32 -8.76
N ARG A 82 4.82 -9.88 -8.93
CA ARG A 82 5.93 -10.28 -8.04
C ARG A 82 5.76 -9.58 -6.69
N VAL A 83 5.60 -10.35 -5.64
CA VAL A 83 5.33 -9.83 -4.29
C VAL A 83 6.62 -9.31 -3.66
N VAL A 84 6.58 -8.07 -3.21
CA VAL A 84 7.67 -7.43 -2.46
C VAL A 84 7.09 -6.94 -1.15
N LEU A 85 7.76 -7.28 -0.04
CA LEU A 85 7.37 -6.86 1.30
C LEU A 85 8.17 -5.63 1.70
N ALA A 86 7.48 -4.69 2.33
CA ALA A 86 8.04 -3.53 2.99
C ALA A 86 7.55 -3.47 4.44
N ALA A 87 8.41 -2.97 5.33
CA ALA A 87 8.00 -2.63 6.69
C ALA A 87 7.23 -1.30 6.66
N ALA A 88 6.11 -1.23 7.38
CA ALA A 88 5.24 -0.06 7.46
C ALA A 88 4.82 0.20 8.92
N HIS A 89 4.72 1.47 9.29
CA HIS A 89 4.18 1.92 10.58
C HIS A 89 2.64 1.85 10.56
N ARG A 90 2.04 1.20 11.55
CA ARG A 90 0.59 1.03 11.68
C ARG A 90 -0.13 2.35 11.96
N ASP A 91 0.49 3.23 12.73
CA ASP A 91 -0.02 4.56 13.08
C ASP A 91 0.37 5.67 12.07
N HIS A 92 1.08 5.31 10.98
CA HIS A 92 1.64 6.25 10.00
C HIS A 92 2.67 7.25 10.57
N ASP A 93 3.08 7.11 11.84
CA ASP A 93 4.13 7.91 12.46
C ASP A 93 5.48 7.21 12.29
N THR A 94 6.35 7.83 11.49
CA THR A 94 7.68 7.28 11.17
C THR A 94 8.64 7.28 12.36
N THR A 95 8.33 7.98 13.46
CA THR A 95 9.17 8.04 14.66
C THR A 95 8.91 6.87 15.63
N ASN A 96 7.74 6.24 15.55
CA ASN A 96 7.35 5.16 16.44
C ASN A 96 7.84 3.79 15.91
N ASN A 97 9.11 3.48 16.18
CA ASN A 97 9.76 2.25 15.69
C ASN A 97 9.58 1.02 16.60
N LEU A 98 8.57 1.04 17.48
CA LEU A 98 8.27 -0.11 18.34
C LEU A 98 7.85 -1.31 17.48
N ASP A 99 8.32 -2.52 17.84
CA ASP A 99 8.03 -3.75 17.09
C ASP A 99 6.53 -3.92 16.78
N ARG A 100 5.68 -3.73 17.81
CA ARG A 100 4.21 -3.81 17.68
C ARG A 100 3.58 -2.78 16.72
N ASN A 101 4.27 -1.67 16.45
CA ASN A 101 3.80 -0.65 15.52
C ASN A 101 4.24 -0.92 14.09
N LEU A 102 5.30 -1.71 13.90
CA LEU A 102 5.75 -2.11 12.58
C LEU A 102 4.94 -3.28 12.06
N ALA A 103 4.72 -3.33 10.75
CA ALA A 103 4.06 -4.42 10.06
C ALA A 103 4.76 -4.75 8.74
N ALA A 104 4.74 -6.03 8.35
CA ALA A 104 5.22 -6.47 7.05
C ALA A 104 4.09 -6.48 6.03
N PHE A 105 4.09 -5.53 5.08
CA PHE A 105 3.04 -5.43 4.06
C PHE A 105 3.58 -5.65 2.65
N CYS A 106 2.81 -6.37 1.83
CA CYS A 106 3.00 -6.41 0.38
C CYS A 106 2.59 -5.10 -0.28
N GLN A 107 2.97 -4.89 -1.55
CA GLN A 107 2.69 -3.64 -2.26
C GLN A 107 1.21 -3.22 -2.20
N ARG A 108 0.28 -4.18 -2.36
CA ARG A 108 -1.17 -3.93 -2.28
C ARG A 108 -1.61 -3.50 -0.88
N CYS A 109 -1.29 -4.29 0.14
CA CYS A 109 -1.70 -4.00 1.51
C CYS A 109 -1.10 -2.69 1.99
N HIS A 110 0.15 -2.39 1.60
CA HIS A 110 0.81 -1.13 1.93
C HIS A 110 0.12 0.07 1.28
N ILE A 111 -0.24 0.00 -0.01
CA ILE A 111 -0.97 1.08 -0.69
C ILE A 111 -2.36 1.30 -0.08
N ASN A 112 -3.05 0.22 0.30
CA ASN A 112 -4.35 0.32 0.94
C ASN A 112 -4.25 0.95 2.34
N HIS A 113 -3.24 0.58 3.12
CA HIS A 113 -2.95 1.16 4.44
C HIS A 113 -2.65 2.65 4.33
N ASP A 114 -1.88 3.07 3.34
CA ASP A 114 -1.48 4.47 3.17
C ASP A 114 -2.55 5.34 2.48
N ARG A 115 -3.58 4.73 1.88
CA ARG A 115 -4.60 5.44 1.07
C ARG A 115 -5.25 6.61 1.81
N PRO A 116 -5.68 6.50 3.09
CA PRO A 116 -6.28 7.63 3.81
C PRO A 116 -5.31 8.81 3.95
N GLU A 117 -4.07 8.55 4.35
CA GLU A 117 -3.04 9.56 4.54
C GLU A 117 -2.62 10.19 3.18
N HIS A 118 -2.54 9.39 2.12
CA HIS A 118 -2.33 9.89 0.76
C HIS A 118 -3.46 10.82 0.29
N ARG A 119 -4.72 10.50 0.60
CA ARG A 119 -5.86 11.38 0.31
C ARG A 119 -5.76 12.69 1.08
N ARG A 120 -5.43 12.64 2.38
CA ARG A 120 -5.24 13.81 3.23
C ARG A 120 -4.13 14.72 2.71
N ARG A 121 -2.96 14.15 2.38
CA ARG A 121 -1.83 14.90 1.80
C ARG A 121 -2.19 15.53 0.46
N ARG A 122 -2.80 14.76 -0.46
CA ARG A 122 -3.24 15.28 -1.77
C ARG A 122 -4.22 16.43 -1.61
N TRP A 123 -5.20 16.30 -0.72
CA TRP A 123 -6.14 17.37 -0.42
C TRP A 123 -5.42 18.62 0.10
N ARG A 124 -4.51 18.48 1.07
CA ARG A 124 -3.76 19.59 1.65
C ARG A 124 -2.92 20.33 0.60
N THR A 125 -2.23 19.59 -0.28
CA THR A 125 -1.46 20.18 -1.38
C THR A 125 -2.36 20.95 -2.35
N LEU A 126 -3.48 20.35 -2.77
CA LEU A 126 -4.43 21.02 -3.68
C LEU A 126 -5.06 22.26 -3.02
N PHE A 127 -5.40 22.18 -1.74
CA PHE A 127 -5.90 23.30 -0.96
C PHE A 127 -4.89 24.45 -0.90
N GLN A 128 -3.63 24.17 -0.58
CA GLN A 128 -2.57 25.18 -0.54
C GLN A 128 -2.35 25.83 -1.91
N CYS A 129 -2.30 25.04 -2.98
CA CYS A 129 -2.16 25.59 -4.33
C CYS A 129 -3.32 26.51 -4.70
N ARG A 130 -4.57 26.14 -4.34
CA ARG A 130 -5.75 26.98 -4.57
C ARG A 130 -5.70 28.26 -3.74
N ALA A 131 -5.42 28.16 -2.44
CA ALA A 131 -5.33 29.32 -1.55
C ALA A 131 -4.27 30.33 -2.01
N MET A 132 -3.11 29.87 -2.49
CA MET A 132 -2.10 30.76 -3.10
C MET A 132 -2.57 31.36 -4.42
N GLY A 133 -3.32 30.60 -5.23
CA GLY A 133 -3.98 31.11 -6.43
C GLY A 133 -4.96 32.22 -6.11
N ASP A 134 -5.84 32.00 -5.13
CA ASP A 134 -6.84 32.97 -4.68
C ASP A 134 -6.18 34.26 -4.16
N LEU A 135 -5.08 34.13 -3.41
CA LEU A 135 -4.38 35.26 -2.79
C LEU A 135 -3.56 36.09 -3.80
N PHE A 136 -2.90 35.44 -4.77
CA PHE A 136 -1.89 36.10 -5.62
C PHE A 136 -2.22 36.13 -7.12
N ARG A 137 -3.10 35.25 -7.61
CA ARG A 137 -3.34 35.06 -9.06
C ARG A 137 -4.72 35.53 -9.53
N GLY A 138 -5.55 36.05 -8.64
CA GLY A 138 -6.86 36.62 -8.96
C GLY A 138 -7.94 35.57 -9.25
N LEU A 139 -9.08 36.02 -9.76
CA LEU A 139 -10.26 35.18 -10.01
C LEU A 139 -9.93 34.05 -10.99
N TYR A 140 -10.41 32.84 -10.69
CA TYR A 140 -10.31 31.71 -11.62
C TYR A 140 -11.01 32.07 -12.94
N PRO A 141 -10.47 31.67 -14.11
CA PRO A 141 -11.13 31.88 -15.39
C PRO A 141 -12.53 31.28 -15.35
N THR A 142 -13.55 32.11 -15.47
CA THR A 142 -14.91 31.63 -15.69
C THR A 142 -14.92 30.91 -17.03
N ALA A 143 -15.43 29.67 -17.07
CA ALA A 143 -15.58 28.95 -18.33
C ALA A 143 -16.40 29.81 -19.29
N ASN A 144 -15.75 30.36 -20.33
CA ASN A 144 -16.44 31.09 -21.39
C ASN A 144 -17.45 30.14 -22.01
N LYS A 145 -18.74 30.42 -21.80
CA LYS A 145 -19.79 29.85 -22.65
C LYS A 145 -19.72 30.62 -23.96
N SER A 146 -19.08 30.04 -24.97
CA SER A 146 -19.20 30.47 -26.35
C SER A 146 -20.67 30.34 -26.77
N SER A 147 -21.32 31.47 -27.01
CA SER A 147 -22.60 31.58 -27.73
C SER A 147 -22.41 31.34 -29.22
#